data_AF-A0A252D7W8-F1
#
_entry.id   AF-A0A252D7W8-F1
#
_cell.length_a   1.000
_cell.length_b   1.000
_cell.length_c   1.000
_cell.angle_alpha   90.00
_cell.angle_beta   90.00
_cell.angle_gamma   90.00
#
_symmetry.space_group_name_H-M   'P 1'
#
loop_
_entity.id
_entity.type
_entity.pdbx_description
1 polymer ?
#
loop_
_entity_poly.entity_id
_entity_poly.type
_entity_poly.pdbx_seq_one_letter_code
_entity_poly.pdbx_strand_id
1 'polypeptide(L)'
;MRTADSFYKILLALPDPALKGFMSWAVLDMAKQVNYPLVLDLSKLDHLPLTTYIEKLEKQFQAHVDTESLSDGVASLIAAQLADSRNLPNPIALIETLLLYVQFSCIATIEDEELANKVSAEMIARQYATLDKIARIYGVKD
;
A
#
# COMPACT_ATOMS: atom_id res chain seq x y z
N MET A 1 12.96 -15.54 4.43
CA MET A 1 12.02 -14.66 3.70
C MET A 1 10.68 -14.79 4.40
N ARG A 2 10.08 -13.68 4.85
CA ARG A 2 8.74 -13.72 5.46
C ARG A 2 7.73 -14.15 4.40
N THR A 3 6.76 -14.97 4.79
CA THR A 3 5.66 -15.40 3.91
C THR A 3 4.54 -14.36 3.94
N ALA A 4 3.69 -14.34 2.91
CA ALA A 4 2.50 -13.50 2.89
C ALA A 4 1.65 -13.67 4.17
N ASP A 5 1.56 -14.89 4.70
CA ASP A 5 0.85 -15.19 5.95
C ASP A 5 1.39 -14.42 7.16
N SER A 6 2.72 -14.25 7.27
CA SER A 6 3.33 -13.50 8.37
C SER A 6 3.05 -12.00 8.28
N PHE A 7 2.92 -11.47 7.06
CA PHE A 7 2.57 -10.07 6.83
C PHE A 7 1.15 -9.77 7.32
N TYR A 8 0.17 -10.58 6.94
CA TYR A 8 -1.22 -10.39 7.35
C TYR A 8 -1.46 -10.60 8.84
N LYS A 9 -0.75 -11.55 9.46
CA LYS A 9 -0.80 -11.74 10.91
C LYS A 9 -0.36 -10.48 11.66
N ILE A 10 0.71 -9.82 11.20
CA ILE A 10 1.15 -8.57 11.81
C ILE A 10 0.11 -7.47 11.59
N LEU A 11 -0.39 -7.29 10.36
CA LEU A 11 -1.40 -6.27 10.08
C LEU A 11 -2.64 -6.44 10.97
N LEU A 12 -3.09 -7.67 11.19
CA LEU A 12 -4.23 -7.96 12.07
C LEU A 12 -3.97 -7.66 13.55
N ALA A 13 -2.72 -7.75 13.99
CA ALA A 13 -2.33 -7.53 15.37
C ALA A 13 -1.98 -6.07 15.68
N LEU A 14 -1.79 -5.23 14.66
CA LEU A 14 -1.44 -3.83 14.83
C LEU A 14 -2.68 -2.97 15.13
N PRO A 15 -2.57 -1.98 16.04
CA PRO A 15 -3.66 -1.05 16.28
C PRO A 15 -3.80 -0.04 15.14
N ASP A 16 -5.01 0.52 14.97
CA ASP A 16 -5.33 1.49 13.91
C ASP A 16 -4.29 2.61 13.69
N PRO A 17 -3.73 3.27 14.73
CA PRO A 17 -2.74 4.32 14.50
C PRO A 17 -1.47 3.80 13.81
N ALA A 18 -1.05 2.56 14.13
CA ALA A 18 0.10 1.92 13.51
C ALA A 18 -0.17 1.60 12.04
N LEU A 19 -1.36 1.08 11.74
CA LEU A 19 -1.80 0.77 10.39
C LEU A 19 -1.90 2.04 9.52
N LYS A 20 -2.46 3.12 10.05
CA LYS A 20 -2.52 4.42 9.35
C LYS A 20 -1.14 4.97 9.05
N GLY A 21 -0.24 4.95 10.04
CA GLY A 21 1.14 5.39 9.88
C GLY A 21 1.91 4.55 8.84
N PHE A 22 1.75 3.23 8.90
CA PHE A 22 2.30 2.31 7.91
C PHE A 22 1.81 2.64 6.49
N MET A 23 0.50 2.84 6.32
CA MET A 23 -0.10 3.07 5.01
C MET A 23 0.33 4.41 4.41
N SER A 24 0.31 5.51 5.17
CA SER A 24 0.87 6.79 4.69
C SER A 24 2.32 6.65 4.24
N TRP A 25 3.14 5.97 5.07
CA TRP A 25 4.54 5.76 4.74
C TRP A 25 4.70 4.91 3.47
N ALA A 26 3.97 3.80 3.34
CA ALA A 26 4.11 2.87 2.23
C ALA A 26 3.75 3.53 0.88
N VAL A 27 2.65 4.28 0.84
CA VAL A 27 2.22 4.99 -0.38
C VAL A 27 3.27 6.03 -0.80
N LEU A 28 3.75 6.85 0.15
CA LEU A 28 4.78 7.86 -0.14
C LEU A 28 6.13 7.23 -0.54
N ASP A 29 6.51 6.14 0.12
CA ASP A 29 7.79 5.48 -0.15
C ASP A 29 7.81 4.81 -1.52
N MET A 30 6.73 4.14 -1.93
CA MET A 30 6.59 3.56 -3.28
C MET A 30 6.63 4.65 -4.35
N ALA A 31 5.84 5.72 -4.18
CA ALA A 31 5.85 6.86 -5.10
C ALA A 31 7.27 7.46 -5.25
N LYS A 32 7.98 7.63 -4.14
CA LYS A 32 9.35 8.17 -4.15
C LYS A 32 10.34 7.28 -4.89
N GLN A 33 10.19 5.96 -4.86
CA GLN A 33 11.11 5.02 -5.53
C GLN A 33 11.14 5.19 -7.05
N VAL A 34 10.05 5.69 -7.64
CA VAL A 34 9.94 5.94 -9.08
C VAL A 34 9.88 7.43 -9.43
N ASN A 35 10.24 8.31 -8.48
CA ASN A 35 10.13 9.77 -8.61
C ASN A 35 8.72 10.26 -8.98
N TYR A 36 7.70 9.53 -8.53
CA TYR A 36 6.31 9.91 -8.70
C TYR A 36 5.98 11.15 -7.85
N PRO A 37 5.47 12.26 -8.42
CA PRO A 37 5.22 13.51 -7.71
C PRO A 37 3.93 13.44 -6.87
N LEU A 38 3.88 12.54 -5.89
CA LEU A 38 2.75 12.38 -4.98
C LEU A 38 2.81 13.38 -3.82
N VAL A 39 1.74 14.16 -3.61
CA VAL A 39 1.59 15.04 -2.45
C VAL A 39 0.33 14.66 -1.67
N LEU A 40 0.50 14.07 -0.49
CA LEU A 40 -0.60 13.73 0.39
C LEU A 40 -0.93 14.87 1.36
N ASP A 41 -2.20 15.22 1.44
CA ASP A 41 -2.75 16.09 2.47
C ASP A 41 -3.12 15.27 3.70
N LEU A 42 -2.11 15.01 4.54
CA LEU A 42 -2.26 14.25 5.77
C LEU A 42 -3.20 14.92 6.79
N SER A 43 -3.37 16.25 6.72
CA SER A 43 -4.30 16.98 7.61
C SER A 43 -5.76 16.57 7.38
N LYS A 44 -6.10 16.21 6.13
CA LYS A 44 -7.43 15.71 5.76
C LYS A 44 -7.66 14.25 6.14
N LEU A 45 -6.62 13.55 6.60
CA LEU A 45 -6.67 12.16 7.02
C LEU A 45 -6.73 12.02 8.55
N ASP A 46 -6.52 13.10 9.29
CA ASP A 46 -6.46 13.05 10.75
C ASP A 46 -7.80 12.65 11.38
N HIS A 47 -7.72 11.95 12.51
CA HIS A 47 -8.86 11.45 13.30
C HIS A 47 -9.90 10.57 12.56
N LEU A 48 -9.65 10.16 11.32
CA LEU A 48 -10.56 9.28 10.59
C LEU A 48 -10.50 7.84 11.12
N PRO A 49 -11.60 7.07 11.14
CA PRO A 49 -11.57 5.62 11.31
C PRO A 49 -10.67 4.95 10.25
N LEU A 50 -10.09 3.77 10.56
CA LEU A 50 -9.13 3.11 9.66
C LEU A 50 -9.67 2.92 8.23
N THR A 51 -10.87 2.37 8.06
CA THR A 51 -11.44 2.13 6.73
C THR A 51 -11.59 3.42 5.93
N THR A 52 -12.21 4.45 6.53
CA THR A 52 -12.38 5.78 5.91
C THR A 52 -11.03 6.46 5.63
N TYR A 53 -10.04 6.21 6.48
CA TYR A 53 -8.67 6.69 6.26
C TYR A 53 -8.07 6.08 5.00
N ILE A 54 -8.15 4.76 4.84
CA ILE A 54 -7.62 4.05 3.67
C ILE A 54 -8.33 4.50 2.39
N GLU A 55 -9.66 4.57 2.39
CA GLU A 55 -10.45 5.06 1.25
C GLU A 55 -10.09 6.50 0.85
N LYS A 56 -9.82 7.38 1.84
CA LYS A 56 -9.47 8.76 1.55
C LYS A 56 -8.02 8.90 1.09
N LEU A 57 -7.12 8.06 1.61
CA LEU A 57 -5.75 7.96 1.14
C LEU A 57 -5.71 7.48 -0.31
N GLU A 58 -6.52 6.47 -0.66
CA GLU A 58 -6.73 6.00 -2.02
C GLU A 58 -7.22 7.13 -2.93
N LYS A 59 -8.26 7.87 -2.53
CA LYS A 59 -8.76 9.02 -3.31
C LYS A 59 -7.71 10.11 -3.54
N GLN A 60 -6.85 10.37 -2.54
CA GLN A 60 -5.77 11.32 -2.69
C GLN A 60 -4.69 10.81 -3.66
N PHE A 61 -4.37 9.51 -3.62
CA PHE A 61 -3.50 8.89 -4.60
C PHE A 61 -4.11 8.97 -6.00
N GLN A 62 -5.38 8.58 -6.15
CA GLN A 62 -6.15 8.63 -7.41
C GLN A 62 -6.13 10.01 -8.06
N ALA A 63 -6.19 11.09 -7.26
CA ALA A 63 -6.14 12.46 -7.77
C ALA A 63 -4.79 12.84 -8.40
N HIS A 64 -3.74 12.05 -8.15
CA HIS A 64 -2.40 12.28 -8.71
C HIS A 64 -2.05 11.32 -9.85
N VAL A 65 -2.81 10.23 -10.04
CA VAL A 65 -2.69 9.33 -11.21
C VAL A 65 -3.53 9.85 -12.35
N ASP A 66 -3.07 9.56 -13.57
CA ASP A 66 -3.81 9.90 -14.76
C ASP A 66 -4.98 8.92 -14.90
N THR A 67 -6.11 9.26 -14.28
CA THR A 67 -7.31 8.43 -14.31
C THR A 67 -7.89 8.24 -15.72
N GLU A 68 -7.45 9.00 -16.72
CA GLU A 68 -7.80 8.77 -18.13
C GLU A 68 -6.91 7.71 -18.79
N SER A 69 -5.76 7.38 -18.19
CA SER A 69 -4.96 6.24 -18.61
C SER A 69 -5.65 4.94 -18.24
N LEU A 70 -5.93 4.13 -19.27
CA LEU A 70 -6.46 2.77 -19.12
C LEU A 70 -5.63 1.92 -18.15
N SER A 71 -4.33 2.20 -18.02
CA SER A 71 -3.42 1.48 -17.13
C SER A 71 -3.81 1.57 -15.65
N ASP A 72 -4.26 2.73 -15.18
CA ASP A 72 -4.55 2.95 -13.76
C ASP A 72 -5.91 2.37 -13.35
N GLY A 73 -6.91 2.46 -14.23
CA GLY A 73 -8.18 1.76 -14.03
C GLY A 73 -8.02 0.25 -13.99
N VAL A 74 -7.17 -0.31 -14.85
CA VAL A 74 -6.84 -1.74 -14.86
C VAL A 74 -6.03 -2.13 -13.61
N ALA A 75 -5.07 -1.31 -13.18
CA ALA A 75 -4.29 -1.55 -11.96
C ALA A 75 -5.17 -1.64 -10.72
N SER A 76 -6.11 -0.71 -10.55
CA SER A 76 -7.07 -0.71 -9.44
C SER A 76 -7.95 -1.96 -9.44
N LEU A 77 -8.46 -2.37 -10.61
CA LEU A 77 -9.28 -3.57 -10.74
C LEU A 77 -8.51 -4.84 -10.40
N ILE A 78 -7.29 -5.00 -10.94
CA ILE A 78 -6.44 -6.17 -10.66
C ILE A 78 -6.08 -6.23 -9.18
N ALA A 79 -5.75 -5.09 -8.57
CA ALA A 79 -5.46 -4.99 -7.14
C ALA A 79 -6.64 -5.48 -6.28
N ALA A 80 -7.86 -5.02 -6.58
CA ALA A 80 -9.06 -5.45 -5.86
C ALA A 80 -9.32 -6.95 -6.02
N GLN A 81 -9.22 -7.48 -7.25
CA GLN A 81 -9.41 -8.92 -7.51
C GLN A 81 -8.39 -9.78 -6.77
N LEU A 82 -7.12 -9.35 -6.73
CA LEU A 82 -6.07 -10.06 -6.01
C LEU A 82 -6.30 -10.03 -4.50
N ALA A 83 -6.72 -8.89 -3.94
CA ALA A 83 -7.04 -8.77 -2.53
C ALA A 83 -8.25 -9.65 -2.14
N ASP A 84 -9.32 -9.62 -2.94
CA ASP A 84 -10.53 -10.43 -2.72
C ASP A 84 -10.22 -11.94 -2.73
N SER A 85 -9.32 -12.38 -3.63
CA SER A 85 -8.91 -13.79 -3.72
C SER A 85 -8.28 -14.34 -2.44
N ARG A 86 -7.77 -13.46 -1.56
CA ARG A 86 -7.08 -13.84 -0.32
C ARG A 86 -8.03 -13.98 0.88
N ASN A 87 -9.33 -13.70 0.71
CA ASN A 87 -10.36 -13.81 1.75
C ASN A 87 -9.97 -13.13 3.08
N LEU A 88 -9.39 -11.93 2.97
CA LEU A 88 -8.89 -11.16 4.11
C LEU A 88 -10.03 -10.45 4.85
N PRO A 89 -9.91 -10.19 6.17
CA PRO A 89 -10.85 -9.32 6.87
C PRO A 89 -10.92 -7.95 6.22
N ASN A 90 -12.12 -7.35 6.15
CA ASN A 90 -12.42 -6.12 5.41
C ASN A 90 -11.36 -5.00 5.52
N PRO A 91 -10.91 -4.56 6.72
CA PRO A 91 -9.90 -3.49 6.80
C PRO A 91 -8.53 -3.91 6.24
N ILE A 92 -8.17 -5.20 6.31
CA ILE A 92 -6.92 -5.72 5.76
C ILE A 92 -7.02 -5.90 4.25
N ALA A 93 -8.20 -6.28 3.74
CA ALA A 93 -8.45 -6.32 2.29
C ALA A 93 -8.27 -4.92 1.68
N LEU A 94 -8.82 -3.86 2.30
CA LEU A 94 -8.64 -2.49 1.84
C LEU A 94 -7.17 -2.05 1.85
N ILE A 95 -6.42 -2.43 2.88
CA ILE A 95 -4.97 -2.18 2.97
C ILE A 95 -4.24 -2.86 1.81
N GLU A 96 -4.50 -4.15 1.59
CA GLU A 96 -3.87 -4.91 0.50
C GLU A 96 -4.20 -4.32 -0.86
N THR A 97 -5.48 -4.02 -1.13
CA THR A 97 -5.92 -3.40 -2.37
C THR A 97 -5.16 -2.11 -2.64
N LEU A 98 -5.04 -1.22 -1.65
CA LEU A 98 -4.34 0.04 -1.84
C LEU A 98 -2.83 -0.15 -2.05
N LEU A 99 -2.19 -1.08 -1.34
CA LEU A 99 -0.76 -1.38 -1.54
C LEU A 99 -0.49 -1.89 -2.95
N LEU A 100 -1.30 -2.83 -3.43
CA LEU A 100 -1.19 -3.39 -4.78
C LEU A 100 -1.47 -2.34 -5.84
N TYR A 101 -2.52 -1.53 -5.65
CA TYR A 101 -2.87 -0.48 -6.59
C TYR A 101 -1.74 0.53 -6.76
N VAL A 102 -1.19 1.03 -5.66
CA VAL A 102 -0.07 2.00 -5.69
C VAL A 102 1.17 1.37 -6.30
N GLN A 103 1.48 0.12 -5.96
CA GLN A 103 2.61 -0.60 -6.54
C GLN A 103 2.47 -0.71 -8.07
N PHE A 104 1.31 -1.17 -8.56
CA PHE A 104 1.05 -1.34 -9.99
C PHE A 104 1.09 -0.01 -10.74
N SER A 105 0.47 1.04 -10.21
CA SER A 105 0.54 2.37 -10.82
C SER A 105 1.98 2.91 -10.84
N CYS A 106 2.78 2.67 -9.80
CA CYS A 106 4.19 3.08 -9.80
C CYS A 106 5.02 2.34 -10.83
N ILE A 107 4.94 1.00 -10.89
CA ILE A 107 5.77 0.23 -11.83
C ILE A 107 5.33 0.39 -13.28
N ALA A 108 4.06 0.76 -13.54
CA ALA A 108 3.57 1.07 -14.88
C ALA A 108 4.27 2.29 -15.50
N THR A 109 4.92 3.14 -14.68
CA THR A 109 5.74 4.26 -15.17
C THR A 109 7.13 3.84 -15.69
N ILE A 110 7.49 2.57 -15.53
CA ILE A 110 8.80 2.04 -15.91
C ILE A 110 8.64 1.19 -17.18
N GLU A 111 9.26 1.62 -18.28
CA GLU A 111 9.18 0.90 -19.57
C GLU A 111 9.99 -0.41 -19.58
N ASP A 112 11.09 -0.46 -18.82
CA ASP A 112 11.94 -1.64 -18.73
C ASP A 112 11.36 -2.66 -17.74
N GLU A 113 10.96 -3.82 -18.24
CA GLU A 113 10.32 -4.88 -17.45
C GLU A 113 11.25 -5.47 -16.37
N GLU A 114 12.55 -5.61 -16.63
CA GLU A 114 13.50 -6.13 -15.65
C GLU A 114 13.66 -5.14 -14.50
N LEU A 115 13.76 -3.84 -14.83
CA LEU A 115 13.81 -2.76 -13.86
C LEU A 115 12.50 -2.66 -13.07
N ALA A 116 11.34 -2.77 -13.72
CA ALA A 116 10.03 -2.74 -13.08
C ALA A 116 9.87 -3.89 -12.07
N ASN A 117 10.29 -5.10 -12.44
CA ASN A 117 10.28 -6.26 -11.56
C ASN A 117 11.22 -6.09 -10.36
N LYS A 118 12.42 -5.53 -10.59
CA LYS A 118 13.37 -5.23 -9.52
C LYS A 118 12.81 -4.21 -8.53
N VAL A 119 12.27 -3.08 -9.03
CA VAL A 119 11.65 -2.04 -8.19
C VAL A 119 10.46 -2.60 -7.42
N SER A 120 9.62 -3.42 -8.06
CA SER A 120 8.50 -4.12 -7.40
C SER A 120 8.97 -4.97 -6.22
N ALA A 121 10.01 -5.78 -6.41
CA ALA A 121 10.59 -6.60 -5.34
C ALA A 121 11.18 -5.76 -4.20
N GLU A 122 11.82 -4.64 -4.53
CA GLU A 122 12.35 -3.70 -3.54
C GLU A 122 11.24 -3.03 -2.73
N MET A 123 10.13 -2.61 -3.36
CA MET A 123 8.95 -2.08 -2.67
C MET A 123 8.41 -3.09 -1.64
N ILE A 124 8.21 -4.35 -2.05
CA ILE A 124 7.75 -5.42 -1.15
C ILE A 124 8.74 -5.62 0.00
N ALA A 125 10.03 -5.74 -0.29
CA ALA A 125 11.04 -5.95 0.74
C ALA A 125 11.05 -4.81 1.79
N ARG A 126 10.89 -3.56 1.34
CA ARG A 126 10.84 -2.39 2.22
C ARG A 126 9.53 -2.34 3.02
N GLN A 127 8.40 -2.70 2.44
CA GLN A 127 7.13 -2.82 3.16
C GLN A 127 7.24 -3.81 4.32
N TYR A 128 7.75 -5.02 4.06
CA TYR A 128 7.95 -6.03 5.10
C TYR A 128 8.92 -5.54 6.18
N ALA A 129 10.07 -4.99 5.79
CA ALA A 129 11.07 -4.50 6.74
C ALA A 129 10.55 -3.35 7.62
N THR A 130 9.71 -2.48 7.08
CA THR A 130 9.09 -1.39 7.86
C THR A 130 7.96 -1.89 8.74
N LEU A 131 7.11 -2.79 8.23
CA LEU A 131 6.05 -3.39 9.01
C LEU A 131 6.61 -4.12 10.24
N ASP A 132 7.73 -4.83 10.09
CA ASP A 132 8.45 -5.48 11.20
C ASP A 132 8.93 -4.48 12.25
N LYS A 133 9.47 -3.33 11.82
CA LYS A 133 9.91 -2.27 12.73
C LYS A 133 8.72 -1.73 13.53
N ILE A 134 7.59 -1.51 12.85
CA ILE A 134 6.35 -1.05 13.48
C ILE A 134 5.84 -2.09 14.47
N ALA A 135 5.79 -3.37 14.09
CA ALA A 135 5.39 -4.47 14.97
C ALA A 135 6.20 -4.49 16.28
N ARG A 136 7.53 -4.33 16.18
CA ARG A 136 8.41 -4.25 17.35
C ARG A 136 8.12 -3.05 18.25
N ILE A 137 7.83 -1.88 17.68
CA ILE A 137 7.47 -0.67 18.43
C ILE A 137 6.17 -0.90 19.23
N TYR A 138 5.20 -1.59 18.63
CA TYR A 138 3.90 -1.87 19.25
C TYR A 138 3.87 -3.16 20.08
N GLY A 139 5.01 -3.85 20.25
CA GLY A 139 5.11 -5.08 21.04
C GLY A 139 4.38 -6.28 20.43
N VAL A 140 4.03 -6.22 19.14
CA VAL A 140 3.48 -7.35 18.38
C VAL A 140 4.60 -8.34 18.13
N LYS A 141 4.43 -9.57 18.62
CA LYS A 141 5.35 -10.68 18.39
C LYS A 141 4.82 -11.54 17.23
N ASP A 142 5.75 -12.01 16.41
CA ASP A 142 5.50 -12.97 15.33
C ASP A 142 4.94 -14.30 15.86
#